data_AF-A0A0N0D7K4-F1
#
_entry.id   AF-A0A0N0D7K4-F1
#
_cell.length_a   1.000
_cell.length_b   1.000
_cell.length_c   1.000
_cell.angle_alpha   90.00
_cell.angle_beta   90.00
_cell.angle_gamma   90.00
#
_symmetry.space_group_name_H-M   'P 1'
#
loop_
_entity.id
_entity.type
_entity.pdbx_description
1 polymer ?
#
loop_
_entity_poly.entity_id
_entity_poly.type
_entity_poly.pdbx_seq_one_letter_code
_entity_poly.pdbx_strand_id
1 'polypeptide(L)'
;EDLNVGLKIQEGVIEGMKDDWLRWCDSNGDILLTGKESADFEKKRAEAEKKHAEAEKKRAEAEKKRAEAEKKRADVENKRAEAEKKNAEAEKKRAEIENKRADIEKNRADKLEKELAKLKAQLSPK
;
A
#
# COMPACT_ATOMS: atom_id res chain seq x y z
N GLU A 1 51.68 -18.61 -31.79
CA GLU A 1 50.95 -18.95 -30.55
C GLU A 1 50.21 -20.24 -30.79
N ASP A 2 50.50 -21.27 -29.99
CA ASP A 2 49.78 -22.53 -30.03
C ASP A 2 48.44 -22.34 -29.32
N LEU A 3 47.34 -22.55 -30.06
CA LEU A 3 46.01 -22.64 -29.46
C LEU A 3 46.02 -23.93 -28.63
N ASN A 4 46.15 -23.79 -27.31
CA ASN A 4 46.26 -24.90 -26.36
C ASN A 4 44.90 -25.62 -26.23
N VAL A 5 44.45 -26.25 -27.32
CA VAL A 5 43.17 -26.94 -27.44
C VAL A 5 43.38 -28.45 -27.49
N GLY A 6 42.50 -29.19 -26.81
CA GLY A 6 42.45 -30.64 -26.79
C GLY A 6 41.24 -31.20 -27.51
N LEU A 7 41.21 -32.52 -27.69
CA LEU A 7 40.05 -33.26 -28.17
C LEU A 7 39.56 -34.20 -27.07
N LYS A 8 38.25 -34.24 -26.85
CA LYS A 8 37.60 -35.14 -25.89
C LYS A 8 36.43 -35.86 -26.56
N ILE A 9 36.29 -37.15 -26.26
CA ILE A 9 35.12 -37.93 -26.67
C ILE A 9 33.97 -37.61 -25.72
N GLN A 10 32.81 -37.27 -26.28
CA GLN A 10 31.59 -37.01 -25.52
C GLN A 10 30.38 -37.64 -26.20
N GLU A 11 29.59 -38.38 -25.42
CA GLU A 11 28.27 -38.84 -25.84
C GLU A 11 27.37 -37.62 -26.12
N GLY A 12 26.78 -37.58 -27.32
CA GLY A 12 25.96 -36.45 -27.73
C GLY A 12 25.16 -36.73 -28.99
N VAL A 13 24.35 -35.75 -29.38
CA VAL A 13 23.58 -35.80 -30.63
C VAL A 13 24.10 -34.72 -31.57
N ILE A 14 24.71 -35.13 -32.68
CA ILE A 14 25.14 -34.24 -33.77
C ILE A 14 24.34 -34.65 -35.01
N GLU A 15 23.68 -33.68 -35.65
CA GLU A 15 22.82 -33.91 -36.83
C GLU A 15 21.74 -34.99 -36.65
N GLY A 16 21.28 -35.20 -35.41
CA GLY A 16 20.25 -36.20 -35.07
C GLY A 16 20.79 -37.60 -34.81
N MET A 17 22.09 -37.83 -34.93
CA MET A 17 22.74 -39.10 -34.59
C MET A 17 23.29 -39.07 -33.18
N LYS A 18 22.83 -40.01 -32.35
CA LYS A 18 23.32 -40.21 -30.98
C LYS A 18 24.51 -41.16 -31.01
N ASP A 19 25.70 -40.65 -30.70
CA ASP A 19 26.94 -41.43 -30.66
C ASP A 19 28.00 -40.71 -29.79
N ASP A 20 29.19 -41.32 -29.69
CA ASP A 20 30.38 -40.75 -29.08
C ASP A 20 31.11 -39.83 -30.09
N TRP A 21 30.99 -38.52 -29.88
CA TRP A 21 31.54 -37.52 -30.78
C TRP A 21 32.82 -36.89 -30.22
N LEU A 22 33.78 -36.58 -31.09
CA LEU A 22 34.93 -35.76 -30.74
C LEU A 22 34.52 -34.29 -30.61
N ARG A 23 34.83 -33.67 -29.48
CA ARG A 23 34.60 -32.25 -29.19
C ARG A 23 35.92 -31.55 -28.84
N TRP A 24 36.07 -30.33 -29.33
CA TRP A 24 37.18 -29.46 -28.96
C TRP A 24 37.02 -28.98 -27.52
N CYS A 25 38.09 -29.02 -26.74
CA CYS A 25 38.14 -28.45 -25.39
C CYS A 25 39.31 -27.50 -25.23
N ASP A 26 39.20 -26.57 -24.28
CA ASP A 26 40.28 -25.68 -23.91
C ASP A 26 41.33 -26.39 -23.02
N SER A 27 42.34 -25.64 -22.56
CA SER A 27 43.38 -26.15 -21.66
C SER A 27 42.88 -26.57 -20.28
N ASN A 28 41.66 -26.17 -19.89
CA ASN A 28 41.01 -26.54 -18.63
C ASN A 28 40.12 -27.77 -18.79
N GLY A 29 39.94 -28.26 -20.03
CA GLY A 29 39.05 -29.37 -20.36
C GLY A 29 37.59 -28.94 -20.56
N ASP A 30 37.31 -27.64 -20.63
CA ASP A 30 35.98 -27.10 -20.91
C ASP A 30 35.69 -27.17 -22.41
N ILE A 31 34.49 -27.58 -22.76
CA ILE A 31 34.11 -27.82 -24.16
C ILE A 31 33.87 -26.50 -24.87
N LEU A 32 34.52 -26.32 -26.00
CA LEU A 32 34.32 -25.18 -26.88
C LEU A 32 32.98 -25.34 -27.59
N LEU A 33 32.03 -24.50 -27.22
CA LEU A 33 30.73 -24.42 -27.88
C LEU A 33 30.90 -24.03 -29.34
N THR A 34 30.15 -24.68 -30.22
CA THR A 34 30.04 -24.24 -31.61
C THR A 34 29.36 -22.86 -31.69
N GLY A 35 29.51 -22.16 -32.82
CA GLY A 35 28.84 -20.87 -33.02
C GLY A 35 27.31 -20.94 -32.84
N LYS A 36 26.69 -22.06 -33.25
CA LYS A 36 25.26 -22.32 -33.05
C LYS A 36 24.93 -22.51 -31.57
N GLU A 37 25.69 -23.34 -30.85
CA GLU A 37 25.47 -23.58 -29.41
C GLU A 37 25.66 -22.30 -28.59
N SER A 38 26.65 -21.48 -28.95
CA SER A 38 26.89 -20.18 -28.32
C SER A 38 25.72 -19.21 -28.58
N ALA A 39 25.20 -19.16 -29.80
CA ALA A 39 24.05 -18.32 -30.14
C ALA A 39 22.77 -18.77 -29.42
N ASP A 40 22.53 -20.08 -29.32
CA ASP A 40 21.39 -20.64 -28.59
C ASP A 40 21.49 -20.37 -27.08
N PHE A 41 22.69 -20.47 -26.51
CA PHE A 41 22.95 -20.12 -25.12
C PHE A 41 22.68 -18.63 -24.85
N GLU A 42 23.22 -17.74 -25.68
CA GLU A 42 23.01 -16.30 -25.53
C GLU A 42 21.55 -15.91 -25.70
N LYS A 43 20.83 -16.55 -26.64
CA LYS A 43 19.38 -16.35 -26.80
C LYS A 43 18.61 -16.73 -25.54
N LYS A 44 18.90 -17.91 -24.95
CA LYS A 44 18.27 -18.34 -23.70
C LYS A 44 18.56 -17.38 -22.55
N ARG A 45 19.80 -16.89 -22.47
CA ARG A 45 20.21 -15.89 -21.47
C ARG A 45 19.41 -14.59 -21.62
N ALA A 46 19.33 -14.06 -22.84
CA ALA A 46 18.56 -12.86 -23.13
C ALA A 46 17.05 -13.04 -22.85
N GLU A 47 16.49 -14.21 -23.12
CA GLU A 47 15.09 -14.53 -22.78
C GLU A 47 14.88 -14.61 -21.25
N ALA A 48 15.81 -15.19 -20.51
CA ALA A 48 15.76 -15.23 -19.06
C ALA A 48 15.84 -13.82 -18.45
N GLU A 49 16.75 -12.98 -18.95
CA GLU A 49 16.90 -11.60 -18.52
C GLU A 49 15.63 -10.77 -18.79
N LYS A 50 15.03 -10.92 -19.98
CA LYS A 50 13.74 -10.29 -20.29
C LYS A 50 12.65 -10.69 -19.31
N LYS A 51 12.52 -11.98 -19.00
CA LYS A 51 11.55 -12.48 -18.01
C LYS A 51 11.80 -11.89 -16.62
N HIS A 52 13.07 -11.77 -16.21
CA HIS A 52 13.43 -11.13 -14.95
C HIS A 52 13.02 -9.66 -14.93
N ALA A 53 13.36 -8.89 -15.96
CA ALA A 53 13.00 -7.49 -16.07
C ALA A 53 11.47 -7.27 -16.07
N GLU A 54 10.70 -8.13 -16.75
CA GLU A 54 9.23 -8.10 -16.71
C GLU A 54 8.68 -8.41 -15.32
N ALA A 55 9.27 -9.37 -14.60
CA ALA A 55 8.87 -9.70 -13.24
C ALA A 55 9.14 -8.53 -12.27
N GLU A 56 10.29 -7.85 -12.41
CA GLU A 56 10.62 -6.67 -11.63
C GLU A 56 9.67 -5.50 -11.91
N LYS A 57 9.35 -5.24 -13.18
CA LYS A 57 8.34 -4.22 -13.54
C LYS A 57 6.99 -4.50 -12.89
N LYS A 58 6.52 -5.76 -12.94
CA LYS A 58 5.25 -6.16 -12.29
C LYS A 58 5.29 -5.97 -10.77
N ARG A 59 6.43 -6.24 -10.12
CA ARG A 59 6.61 -6.00 -8.68
C ARG A 59 6.55 -4.51 -8.36
N ALA A 60 7.27 -3.67 -9.11
CA ALA A 60 7.26 -2.22 -8.92
C ALA A 60 5.85 -1.61 -9.12
N GLU A 61 5.11 -2.07 -10.12
CA GLU A 61 3.72 -1.65 -10.33
C GLU A 61 2.80 -2.07 -9.17
N ALA A 62 2.95 -3.29 -8.66
CA ALA A 62 2.18 -3.78 -7.52
C ALA A 62 2.48 -2.98 -6.24
N GLU A 63 3.74 -2.64 -6.01
CA GLU A 63 4.17 -1.79 -4.89
C GLU A 63 3.59 -0.38 -5.00
N LYS A 64 3.66 0.24 -6.18
CA LYS A 64 3.04 1.55 -6.43
C LYS A 64 1.53 1.54 -6.14
N LYS A 65 0.81 0.51 -6.59
CA LYS A 65 -0.63 0.36 -6.31
C LYS A 65 -0.91 0.21 -4.81
N ARG A 66 -0.07 -0.50 -4.07
CA ARG A 66 -0.19 -0.63 -2.60
C ARG A 66 0.02 0.71 -1.91
N ALA A 67 1.06 1.44 -2.27
CA ALA A 67 1.34 2.76 -1.72
C ALA A 67 0.21 3.77 -2.00
N GLU A 68 -0.38 3.74 -3.20
CA GLU A 68 -1.55 4.57 -3.53
C GLU A 68 -2.80 4.18 -2.72
N ALA A 69 -3.02 2.87 -2.51
CA ALA A 69 -4.13 2.40 -1.69
C ALA A 69 -3.98 2.79 -0.22
N GLU A 70 -2.76 2.73 0.31
CA GLU A 70 -2.43 3.16 1.67
C GLU A 70 -2.66 4.66 1.88
N LYS A 71 -2.18 5.49 0.94
CA LYS A 71 -2.46 6.94 0.97
C LYS A 71 -3.96 7.24 1.00
N LYS A 72 -4.74 6.57 0.14
CA LYS A 72 -6.20 6.74 0.13
C LYS A 72 -6.86 6.34 1.45
N ARG A 73 -6.36 5.29 2.12
CA ARG A 73 -6.87 4.89 3.44
C ARG A 73 -6.57 5.95 4.50
N ALA A 74 -5.34 6.46 4.53
CA ALA A 74 -4.95 7.53 5.44
C ALA A 74 -5.78 8.81 5.23
N ASP A 75 -6.06 9.18 3.98
CA ASP A 75 -6.91 10.34 3.68
C ASP A 75 -8.36 10.15 4.16
N VAL A 76 -8.92 8.95 4.01
CA VAL A 76 -10.26 8.62 4.50
C VAL A 76 -10.32 8.66 6.03
N GLU A 77 -9.30 8.12 6.70
CA GLU A 77 -9.19 8.14 8.15
C GLU A 77 -9.09 9.58 8.69
N ASN A 78 -8.25 10.41 8.08
CA ASN A 78 -8.13 11.83 8.43
C ASN A 78 -9.47 12.57 8.30
N LYS A 79 -10.18 12.38 7.17
CA LYS A 79 -11.51 12.98 6.97
C LYS A 79 -12.51 12.54 8.02
N ARG A 80 -12.46 11.27 8.43
CA ARG A 80 -13.34 10.73 9.48
C ARG A 80 -13.03 11.36 10.83
N ALA A 81 -11.75 11.47 11.19
CA ALA A 81 -11.31 12.12 12.42
C ALA A 81 -11.70 13.62 12.46
N GLU A 82 -11.59 14.33 11.33
CA GLU A 82 -12.05 15.72 11.23
C GLU A 82 -13.57 15.85 11.39
N ALA A 83 -14.34 14.95 10.78
CA ALA A 83 -15.79 14.93 10.92
C ALA A 83 -16.23 14.66 12.37
N GLU A 84 -15.56 13.73 13.05
CA GLU A 84 -15.80 13.41 14.46
C GLU A 84 -15.50 14.61 15.36
N LYS A 85 -14.37 15.30 15.15
CA LYS A 85 -14.05 16.53 15.88
C LYS A 85 -15.12 17.61 15.71
N LYS A 86 -15.60 17.83 14.47
CA LYS A 86 -16.67 18.79 14.18
C LYS A 86 -17.98 18.42 14.88
N ASN A 87 -18.33 17.14 14.90
CA ASN A 87 -19.52 16.65 15.59
C ASN A 87 -19.42 16.87 17.10
N ALA A 88 -18.27 16.54 17.71
CA ALA A 88 -18.04 16.75 19.14
C ALA A 88 -18.10 18.26 19.51
N GLU A 89 -17.57 19.14 18.65
CA GLU A 89 -17.68 20.59 18.86
C GLU A 89 -19.13 21.07 18.75
N ALA A 90 -19.89 20.57 17.77
CA ALA A 90 -21.30 20.90 17.62
C ALA A 90 -22.14 20.42 18.81
N GLU A 91 -21.86 19.24 19.35
CA GLU A 91 -22.51 18.70 20.54
C GLU A 91 -22.23 19.56 21.78
N LYS A 92 -20.96 19.96 21.99
CA LYS A 92 -20.59 20.90 23.07
C LYS A 92 -21.36 22.21 22.98
N LYS A 93 -21.46 22.80 21.79
CA LYS A 93 -22.22 24.04 21.56
C LYS A 93 -23.71 23.86 21.87
N ARG A 94 -24.29 22.71 21.50
CA ARG A 94 -25.70 22.39 21.82
C ARG A 94 -25.92 22.29 23.32
N ALA A 95 -25.06 21.57 24.03
CA ALA A 95 -25.12 21.45 25.49
C ALA A 95 -24.98 22.82 26.18
N GLU A 96 -24.10 23.69 25.70
CA GLU A 96 -23.95 25.05 26.23
C GLU A 96 -25.21 25.90 26.03
N ILE A 97 -25.84 25.81 24.85
CA ILE A 97 -27.10 26.50 24.55
C ILE A 97 -28.23 25.98 25.45
N GLU A 98 -28.31 24.67 25.66
CA GLU A 98 -29.31 24.04 26.53
C GLU A 98 -29.15 24.52 27.98
N ASN A 99 -27.94 24.50 28.52
CA ASN A 99 -27.66 25.03 29.87
C ASN A 99 -28.08 26.50 30.00
N LYS A 100 -27.71 27.34 29.02
CA LYS A 100 -28.13 28.76 29.00
C LYS A 100 -29.65 28.91 29.00
N ARG A 101 -30.38 28.04 28.28
CA ARG A 101 -31.86 28.06 28.28
C ARG A 101 -32.42 27.67 29.64
N ALA A 102 -31.89 26.61 30.25
CA ALA A 102 -32.30 26.17 31.58
C ALA A 102 -32.07 27.28 32.63
N ASP A 103 -30.93 27.97 32.58
CA ASP A 103 -30.64 29.10 33.46
C ASP A 103 -31.64 30.26 33.28
N ILE A 104 -31.98 30.59 32.02
CA ILE A 104 -32.98 31.64 31.73
C ILE A 104 -34.36 31.24 32.27
N GLU A 105 -34.76 29.99 32.07
CA GLU A 105 -36.05 29.48 32.53
C GLU A 105 -36.15 29.50 34.05
N LYS A 106 -35.10 29.04 34.75
CA LYS A 106 -35.01 29.10 36.20
C LYS A 106 -35.12 30.53 36.72
N ASN A 107 -34.37 31.47 36.14
CA ASN A 107 -34.43 32.88 36.51
C ASN A 107 -35.83 33.50 36.29
N ARG A 108 -36.54 33.08 35.23
CA ARG A 108 -37.92 33.50 34.98
C ARG A 108 -38.88 32.93 36.03
N ALA A 109 -38.75 31.66 36.37
CA ALA A 109 -39.55 31.01 37.40
C ALA A 109 -39.36 31.70 38.76
N ASP A 110 -38.12 31.93 39.17
CA ASP A 110 -37.78 32.61 40.43
C ASP A 110 -38.38 34.04 40.47
N LYS A 111 -38.38 34.75 39.34
CA LYS A 111 -38.97 36.09 39.24
C LYS A 111 -40.50 36.05 39.35
N LEU A 112 -41.15 35.11 38.66
CA LEU A 112 -42.60 34.93 38.74
C LEU A 112 -43.05 34.54 40.15
N GLU A 113 -42.29 33.69 40.83
CA GLU A 113 -42.57 33.28 42.21
C GLU A 113 -42.51 34.48 43.17
N LYS A 114 -41.49 35.34 43.03
CA LYS A 114 -41.39 36.59 43.81
C LYS A 114 -42.56 37.54 43.56
N GLU A 115 -42.97 37.73 42.31
CA GLU A 115 -44.13 38.57 41.97
C GLU A 115 -45.45 38.00 42.52
N LEU A 116 -45.65 36.67 42.41
CA LEU A 116 -46.81 36.00 42.98
C LEU A 116 -46.86 36.13 44.51
N ALA A 117 -45.73 35.97 45.20
CA ALA A 117 -45.64 36.17 46.65
C ALA A 117 -46.00 37.61 47.03
N LYS A 118 -45.51 38.60 46.27
CA LYS A 118 -45.83 40.02 46.48
C LYS A 118 -47.32 40.33 46.29
N LEU A 119 -47.93 39.82 45.22
CA LEU A 119 -49.37 39.99 44.96
C LEU A 119 -50.22 39.34 46.06
N LYS A 120 -49.87 38.13 46.51
CA LYS A 120 -50.57 37.45 47.61
C LYS A 120 -50.49 38.23 48.93
N ALA A 121 -49.35 38.85 49.22
CA ALA A 121 -49.20 39.69 50.40
C ALA A 121 -50.08 40.96 50.33
N GLN A 122 -50.26 41.53 49.13
CA GLN A 122 -51.13 42.71 48.93
C GLN A 122 -52.63 42.38 48.99
N LEU A 123 -53.02 41.16 48.61
CA LEU A 123 -54.41 40.68 48.60
C LEU A 123 -54.83 40.00 49.92
N SER A 124 -53.94 39.87 50.90
CA SER A 124 -54.31 39.35 52.22
C SER A 124 -55.10 40.41 53.00
N PRO A 125 -56.32 40.09 53.48
CA PRO A 125 -57.15 41.05 54.20
C PRO A 125 -56.50 41.43 55.54
N LYS A 126 -56.59 42.73 55.89
CA LYS A 126 -56.20 43.28 57.20
C LYS A 126 -57.07 42.73 58.32
#